data_AF-A0A671FP77-F1
#
_entry.id   AF-A0A671FP77-F1
#
_cell.length_a   1.000
_cell.length_b   1.000
_cell.length_c   1.000
_cell.angle_alpha   90.00
_cell.angle_beta   90.00
_cell.angle_gamma   90.00
#
_symmetry.space_group_name_H-M   'P 1'
#
loop_
_entity.id
_entity.type
_entity.pdbx_description
1 polymer ?
#
loop_
_entity_poly.entity_id
_entity_poly.type
_entity_poly.pdbx_seq_one_letter_code
_entity_poly.pdbx_strand_id
1 'polypeptide(L)'
;MNIPGGTPSLNLLWLNQELGTQALRMDTLLACFDLLSSREELQAVEMPFQALCCLLTYLFVQVDTLCLEDLHAFIAQALCLQGKSAVQLEALQLDCVDPRAVQLGALLVRGLTMVVLANSVCGCPLRVGDFMPWNVFDGKLFHEKYLQSEKGCAAEVLVEQNRSRLTTFHSLKSVVCKACLREDRHIVSRQQWRPHHSGRWERQGPGSHRTSSGYSRAGQGQHWRNQGPGSRQHEPERWKRHSPSSGWSS
;
A
#
# COMPACT_ATOMS: atom_id res chain seq x y z
N MET A 1 -6.87 7.44 19.34
CA MET A 1 -6.83 6.07 19.90
C MET A 1 -7.79 6.00 21.06
N ASN A 2 -8.99 5.45 20.84
CA ASN A 2 -10.04 5.41 21.84
C ASN A 2 -10.23 3.94 22.27
N ILE A 3 -9.39 3.47 23.19
CA ILE A 3 -9.48 2.11 23.74
C ILE A 3 -10.29 2.18 25.03
N PRO A 4 -11.30 1.31 25.23
CA PRO A 4 -12.01 1.22 26.51
C PRO A 4 -11.00 0.94 27.64
N GLY A 5 -10.92 1.84 28.64
CA GLY A 5 -9.96 1.73 29.74
C GLY A 5 -8.64 2.50 29.56
N GLY A 6 -8.49 3.27 28.47
CA GLY A 6 -7.33 4.13 28.24
C GLY A 6 -6.17 3.44 27.51
N THR A 7 -5.05 4.14 27.36
CA THR A 7 -3.88 3.61 26.65
C THR A 7 -3.08 2.65 27.54
N PRO A 8 -2.96 1.36 27.16
CA PRO A 8 -2.19 0.40 27.95
C PRO A 8 -0.69 0.73 27.92
N SER A 9 0.01 0.40 29.01
CA SER A 9 1.47 0.58 29.08
C SER A 9 2.21 -0.49 28.27
N LEU A 10 3.42 -0.17 27.79
CA LEU A 10 4.27 -1.16 27.12
C LEU A 10 4.60 -2.35 28.03
N ASN A 11 4.78 -2.12 29.34
CA ASN A 11 5.00 -3.21 30.29
C ASN A 11 3.81 -4.17 30.32
N LEU A 12 2.58 -3.64 30.33
CA LEU A 12 1.37 -4.45 30.26
C LEU A 12 1.29 -5.23 28.94
N LEU A 13 1.54 -4.57 27.81
CA LEU A 13 1.46 -5.20 26.50
C LEU A 13 2.55 -6.25 26.29
N TRP A 14 3.79 -5.99 26.68
CA TRP A 14 4.93 -6.84 26.31
C TRP A 14 5.22 -7.94 27.32
N LEU A 15 5.00 -7.69 28.61
CA LEU A 15 5.45 -8.58 29.68
C LEU A 15 4.33 -9.39 30.34
N ASN A 16 3.07 -8.96 30.22
CA ASN A 16 1.94 -9.69 30.81
C ASN A 16 1.63 -10.98 30.01
N GLN A 17 1.29 -12.06 30.72
CA GLN A 17 0.95 -13.40 30.20
C GLN A 17 -0.44 -13.88 30.66
N GLU A 18 -1.22 -13.03 31.31
CA GLU A 18 -2.55 -13.34 31.84
C GLU A 18 -3.57 -13.57 30.72
N LEU A 19 -4.58 -14.39 31.04
CA LEU A 19 -5.74 -14.63 30.18
C LEU A 19 -6.45 -13.30 29.89
N GLY A 20 -6.55 -12.94 28.60
CA GLY A 20 -7.11 -11.65 28.15
C GLY A 20 -6.08 -10.67 27.63
N THR A 21 -4.79 -10.82 27.97
CA THR A 21 -3.71 -9.96 27.45
C THR A 21 -3.68 -9.97 25.93
N GLN A 22 -3.87 -11.14 25.31
CA GLN A 22 -3.89 -11.25 23.85
C GLN A 22 -5.03 -10.48 23.19
N ALA A 23 -6.21 -10.46 23.81
CA ALA A 23 -7.34 -9.67 23.33
C ALA A 23 -7.02 -8.18 23.44
N LEU A 24 -6.47 -7.73 24.57
CA LEU A 24 -6.04 -6.34 24.76
C LEU A 24 -4.96 -5.92 23.74
N ARG A 25 -3.97 -6.79 23.46
CA ARG A 25 -2.96 -6.53 22.43
C ARG A 25 -3.59 -6.33 21.05
N MET A 26 -4.54 -7.19 20.69
CA MET A 26 -5.28 -7.08 19.43
C MET A 26 -6.11 -5.79 19.38
N ASP A 27 -6.82 -5.46 20.45
CA ASP A 27 -7.63 -4.24 20.55
C ASP A 27 -6.74 -3.00 20.40
N THR A 28 -5.58 -3.02 21.04
CA THR A 28 -4.58 -1.95 20.93
C THR A 28 -4.07 -1.80 19.50
N LEU A 29 -3.77 -2.92 18.83
CA LEU A 29 -3.36 -2.90 17.42
C LEU A 29 -4.44 -2.30 16.52
N LEU A 30 -5.67 -2.77 16.64
CA LEU A 30 -6.79 -2.24 15.84
C LEU A 30 -7.04 -0.76 16.12
N ALA A 31 -6.87 -0.32 17.37
CA ALA A 31 -6.98 1.08 17.75
C ALA A 31 -5.87 1.97 17.16
N CYS A 32 -4.68 1.43 16.84
CA CYS A 32 -3.65 2.16 16.09
C CYS A 32 -4.13 2.53 14.67
N PHE A 33 -5.01 1.72 14.09
CA PHE A 33 -5.57 1.92 12.75
C PHE A 33 -6.98 2.51 12.77
N ASP A 34 -7.52 2.82 13.95
CA ASP A 34 -8.89 3.28 14.14
C ASP A 34 -9.94 2.25 13.64
N LEU A 35 -9.66 0.96 13.81
CA LEU A 35 -10.47 -0.17 13.31
C LEU A 35 -11.12 -0.99 14.42
N LEU A 36 -11.22 -0.45 15.64
CA LEU A 36 -11.84 -1.15 16.77
C LEU A 36 -13.31 -1.52 16.52
N SER A 37 -14.03 -0.68 15.78
CA SER A 37 -15.40 -0.95 15.34
C SER A 37 -15.46 -2.31 14.65
N SER A 38 -14.59 -2.53 13.66
CA SER A 38 -14.56 -3.69 12.76
C SER A 38 -13.80 -4.92 13.30
N ARG A 39 -13.68 -5.01 14.63
CA ARG A 39 -12.89 -6.05 15.31
C ARG A 39 -13.37 -7.46 14.98
N GLU A 40 -14.66 -7.72 15.05
CA GLU A 40 -15.21 -9.07 14.88
C GLU A 40 -14.99 -9.57 13.45
N GLU A 41 -15.23 -8.72 12.46
CA GLU A 41 -15.04 -9.03 11.04
C GLU A 41 -13.57 -9.30 10.72
N LEU A 42 -12.65 -8.50 11.27
CA LEU A 42 -11.22 -8.67 11.08
C LEU A 42 -10.67 -9.89 11.85
N GLN A 43 -11.24 -10.24 13.01
CA GLN A 43 -10.86 -11.44 13.76
C GLN A 43 -11.36 -12.75 13.12
N ALA A 44 -12.44 -12.69 12.36
CA ALA A 44 -12.95 -13.83 11.61
C ALA A 44 -12.13 -14.17 10.34
N VAL A 45 -11.20 -13.30 9.93
CA VAL A 45 -10.35 -13.54 8.75
C VAL A 45 -9.36 -14.65 9.03
N GLU A 46 -9.36 -15.68 8.19
CA GLU A 46 -8.39 -16.77 8.27
C GLU A 46 -6.96 -16.27 8.01
N MET A 47 -6.01 -16.82 8.76
CA MET A 47 -4.58 -16.62 8.49
C MET A 47 -4.23 -17.17 7.11
N PRO A 48 -3.31 -16.51 6.36
CA PRO A 48 -2.46 -15.39 6.78
C PRO A 48 -3.05 -13.99 6.49
N PHE A 49 -4.31 -13.87 6.08
CA PHE A 49 -4.83 -12.64 5.47
C PHE A 49 -5.32 -11.58 6.46
N GLN A 50 -5.34 -11.88 7.76
CA GLN A 50 -5.86 -10.97 8.78
C GLN A 50 -5.16 -9.59 8.78
N ALA A 51 -3.83 -9.58 8.76
CA ALA A 51 -3.06 -8.32 8.76
C ALA A 51 -3.26 -7.54 7.45
N LEU A 52 -3.38 -8.27 6.32
CA LEU A 52 -3.68 -7.66 5.02
C LEU A 52 -5.07 -7.02 5.03
N CYS A 53 -6.10 -7.69 5.54
CA CYS A 53 -7.44 -7.12 5.66
C CYS A 53 -7.49 -5.92 6.61
N CYS A 54 -6.74 -5.95 7.71
CA CYS A 54 -6.58 -4.80 8.60
C CYS A 54 -5.99 -3.60 7.85
N LEU A 55 -4.88 -3.82 7.12
CA LEU A 55 -4.25 -2.76 6.32
C LEU A 55 -5.17 -2.24 5.21
N LEU A 56 -5.81 -3.13 4.44
CA LEU A 56 -6.71 -2.72 3.36
C LEU A 56 -7.90 -1.93 3.91
N THR A 57 -8.50 -2.36 5.00
CA THR A 57 -9.57 -1.60 5.65
C THR A 57 -9.09 -0.20 6.03
N TYR A 58 -7.94 -0.09 6.70
CA TYR A 58 -7.34 1.20 7.05
C TYR A 58 -7.14 2.09 5.80
N LEU A 59 -6.53 1.54 4.74
CA LEU A 59 -6.26 2.31 3.52
C LEU A 59 -7.55 2.76 2.84
N PHE A 60 -8.57 1.91 2.73
CA PHE A 60 -9.84 2.26 2.07
C PHE A 60 -10.73 3.17 2.91
N VAL A 61 -10.55 3.18 4.24
CA VAL A 61 -11.19 4.17 5.12
C VAL A 61 -10.53 5.53 4.95
N GLN A 62 -9.19 5.58 4.90
CA GLN A 62 -8.41 6.83 4.96
C GLN A 62 -8.10 7.46 3.60
N VAL A 63 -8.22 6.72 2.49
CA VAL A 63 -7.82 7.16 1.15
C VAL A 63 -9.00 7.12 0.18
N ASP A 64 -9.53 8.31 -0.12
CA ASP A 64 -10.72 8.48 -0.97
C ASP A 64 -10.52 8.12 -2.44
N THR A 65 -9.27 8.07 -2.90
CA THR A 65 -8.97 7.80 -4.31
C THR A 65 -8.93 6.31 -4.65
N LEU A 66 -9.05 5.41 -3.67
CA LEU A 66 -9.06 3.97 -3.89
C LEU A 66 -10.42 3.49 -4.38
N CYS A 67 -10.43 2.61 -5.37
CA CYS A 67 -11.64 2.08 -5.99
C CYS A 67 -11.74 0.56 -5.86
N LEU A 68 -12.89 0.00 -6.23
CA LEU A 68 -13.17 -1.43 -6.12
C LEU A 68 -12.16 -2.29 -6.89
N GLU A 69 -11.69 -1.82 -8.04
CA GLU A 69 -10.67 -2.49 -8.85
C GLU A 69 -9.31 -2.56 -8.13
N ASP A 70 -8.95 -1.53 -7.36
CA ASP A 70 -7.73 -1.55 -6.57
C ASP A 70 -7.83 -2.61 -5.46
N LEU A 71 -9.00 -2.72 -4.81
CA LEU A 71 -9.26 -3.73 -3.78
C LEU A 71 -9.14 -5.14 -4.35
N HIS A 72 -9.76 -5.37 -5.51
CA HIS A 72 -9.70 -6.64 -6.22
C HIS A 72 -8.24 -7.02 -6.56
N ALA A 73 -7.44 -6.09 -7.06
CA ALA A 73 -6.04 -6.34 -7.38
C ALA A 73 -5.21 -6.73 -6.15
N PHE A 74 -5.38 -6.03 -5.01
CA PHE A 74 -4.68 -6.35 -3.78
C PHE A 74 -5.03 -7.73 -3.22
N ILE A 75 -6.31 -8.10 -3.20
CA ILE A 75 -6.76 -9.41 -2.71
C ILE A 75 -6.29 -10.51 -3.67
N ALA A 76 -6.48 -10.33 -4.98
CA ALA A 76 -6.14 -11.35 -5.97
C ALA A 76 -4.64 -11.68 -5.96
N GLN A 77 -3.76 -10.67 -5.88
CA GLN A 77 -2.32 -10.94 -5.88
C GLN A 77 -1.91 -11.73 -4.64
N ALA A 78 -2.43 -11.38 -3.45
CA ALA A 78 -2.08 -12.07 -2.20
C ALA A 78 -2.50 -13.54 -2.21
N LEU A 79 -3.69 -13.83 -2.77
CA LEU A 79 -4.20 -15.20 -2.91
C LEU A 79 -3.42 -16.02 -3.95
N CYS A 80 -3.07 -15.40 -5.09
CA CYS A 80 -2.29 -16.07 -6.13
C CYS A 80 -0.85 -16.34 -5.71
N LEU A 81 -0.25 -15.44 -4.91
CA LEU A 81 1.14 -15.53 -4.47
C LEU A 81 1.43 -16.83 -3.72
N GLN A 82 0.51 -17.28 -2.86
CA GLN A 82 0.65 -18.50 -2.05
C GLN A 82 0.90 -19.79 -2.87
N GLY A 83 0.56 -19.78 -4.17
CA GLY A 83 0.76 -20.93 -5.05
C GLY A 83 1.76 -20.70 -6.18
N LYS A 84 2.58 -19.64 -6.13
CA LYS A 84 3.60 -19.36 -7.15
C LYS A 84 5.00 -19.54 -6.59
N SER A 85 5.84 -20.22 -7.36
CA SER A 85 7.28 -20.30 -7.09
C SER A 85 8.00 -19.03 -7.55
N ALA A 86 9.21 -18.81 -7.05
CA ALA A 86 10.06 -17.70 -7.49
C ALA A 86 10.28 -17.71 -9.01
N VAL A 87 10.47 -18.89 -9.62
CA VAL A 87 10.65 -19.05 -11.07
C VAL A 87 9.39 -18.62 -11.84
N GLN A 88 8.21 -18.97 -11.34
CA GLN A 88 6.94 -18.55 -11.96
C GLN A 88 6.73 -17.04 -11.87
N LEU A 89 7.06 -16.43 -10.73
CA LEU A 89 6.97 -14.97 -10.53
C LEU A 89 7.97 -14.22 -11.41
N GLU A 90 9.20 -14.74 -11.51
CA GLU A 90 10.23 -14.17 -12.37
C GLU A 90 9.80 -14.16 -13.84
N ALA A 91 9.19 -15.26 -14.30
CA ALA A 91 8.73 -15.44 -15.67
C ALA A 91 7.52 -14.58 -16.07
N LEU A 92 6.85 -13.90 -15.12
CA LEU A 92 5.73 -13.01 -15.42
C LEU A 92 6.18 -11.87 -16.36
N GLN A 93 5.42 -11.69 -17.44
CA GLN A 93 5.60 -10.62 -18.42
C GLN A 93 4.43 -9.65 -18.30
N LEU A 94 4.75 -8.38 -18.13
CA LEU A 94 3.74 -7.32 -18.04
C LEU A 94 3.55 -6.68 -19.42
N ASP A 95 2.30 -6.52 -19.84
CA ASP A 95 1.95 -5.83 -21.10
C ASP A 95 2.49 -4.40 -21.12
N CYS A 96 2.38 -3.70 -19.99
CA CYS A 96 2.88 -2.35 -19.77
C CYS A 96 3.15 -2.12 -18.27
N VAL A 97 3.89 -1.06 -17.96
CA VAL A 97 4.05 -0.59 -16.58
C VAL A 97 3.14 0.62 -16.37
N ASP A 98 2.06 0.41 -15.63
CA ASP A 98 1.12 1.44 -15.20
C ASP A 98 1.63 2.17 -13.93
N PRO A 99 1.67 3.52 -13.93
CA PRO A 99 2.19 4.29 -12.80
C PRO A 99 1.31 4.19 -11.55
N ARG A 100 -0.01 3.99 -11.70
CA ARG A 100 -0.92 3.81 -10.55
C ARG A 100 -0.70 2.46 -9.90
N ALA A 101 -0.48 1.39 -10.67
CA ALA A 101 -0.09 0.10 -10.11
C ALA A 101 1.22 0.23 -9.29
N VAL A 102 2.22 0.96 -9.78
CA VAL A 102 3.45 1.21 -9.01
C VAL A 102 3.16 1.96 -7.71
N GLN A 103 2.34 3.01 -7.76
CA GLN A 103 1.95 3.78 -6.58
C GLN A 103 1.20 2.93 -5.54
N LEU A 104 0.23 2.12 -5.98
CA LEU A 104 -0.56 1.24 -5.12
C LEU A 104 0.29 0.15 -4.48
N GLY A 105 1.20 -0.45 -5.24
CA GLY A 105 2.16 -1.42 -4.71
C GLY A 105 3.06 -0.80 -3.64
N ALA A 106 3.60 0.40 -3.90
CA ALA A 106 4.41 1.13 -2.91
C ALA A 106 3.61 1.50 -1.66
N LEU A 107 2.34 1.91 -1.82
CA LEU A 107 1.43 2.20 -0.71
C LEU A 107 1.21 0.97 0.17
N LEU A 108 0.96 -0.20 -0.42
CA LEU A 108 0.75 -1.44 0.31
C LEU A 108 2.00 -1.87 1.07
N VAL A 109 3.17 -1.90 0.42
CA VAL A 109 4.43 -2.31 1.07
C VAL A 109 4.80 -1.37 2.23
N ARG A 110 4.60 -0.06 2.04
CA ARG A 110 4.76 0.92 3.13
C ARG A 110 3.75 0.66 4.25
N GLY A 111 2.51 0.39 3.91
CA GLY A 111 1.45 0.04 4.86
C GLY A 111 1.79 -1.20 5.68
N LEU A 112 2.27 -2.27 5.05
CA LEU A 112 2.70 -3.51 5.72
C LEU A 112 3.83 -3.23 6.71
N THR A 113 4.78 -2.35 6.34
CA THR A 113 5.84 -1.91 7.26
C THR A 113 5.26 -1.24 8.50
N MET A 114 4.23 -0.40 8.35
CA MET A 114 3.54 0.22 9.48
C MET A 114 2.78 -0.80 10.33
N VAL A 115 2.16 -1.82 9.72
CA VAL A 115 1.53 -2.94 10.45
C VAL A 115 2.56 -3.72 11.26
N VAL A 116 3.74 -4.01 10.71
CA VAL A 116 4.82 -4.68 11.44
C VAL A 116 5.22 -3.87 12.67
N LEU A 117 5.45 -2.56 12.52
CA LEU A 117 5.82 -1.68 13.62
C LEU A 117 4.73 -1.60 14.69
N ALA A 118 3.48 -1.38 14.29
CA ALA A 118 2.35 -1.32 15.22
C ALA A 118 2.15 -2.65 15.95
N ASN A 119 2.26 -3.78 15.25
CA ASN A 119 2.18 -5.11 15.84
C ASN A 119 3.25 -5.32 16.92
N SER A 120 4.51 -4.92 16.65
CA SER A 120 5.58 -4.98 17.63
C SER A 120 5.31 -4.13 18.87
N VAL A 121 4.86 -2.88 18.70
CA VAL A 121 4.54 -1.99 19.82
C VAL A 121 3.35 -2.53 20.63
N CYS A 122 2.42 -3.24 19.99
CA CYS A 122 1.26 -3.85 20.64
C CYS A 122 1.55 -5.21 21.29
N GLY A 123 2.80 -5.66 21.39
CA GLY A 123 3.14 -6.94 22.01
C GLY A 123 2.92 -8.16 21.10
N CYS A 124 2.96 -7.94 19.78
CA CYS A 124 2.86 -8.97 18.73
C CYS A 124 1.57 -9.82 18.76
N PRO A 125 0.36 -9.22 18.74
CA PRO A 125 -0.89 -9.98 18.67
C PRO A 125 -1.04 -10.79 17.37
N LEU A 126 -0.42 -10.35 16.27
CA LEU A 126 -0.34 -11.08 15.01
C LEU A 126 1.03 -11.73 14.83
N ARG A 127 1.05 -12.91 14.20
CA ARG A 127 2.28 -13.59 13.81
C ARG A 127 2.92 -12.87 12.63
N VAL A 128 4.05 -12.21 12.89
CA VAL A 128 4.78 -11.36 11.92
C VAL A 128 5.09 -12.10 10.61
N GLY A 129 5.46 -13.38 10.70
CA GLY A 129 5.76 -14.21 9.53
C GLY A 129 4.62 -14.30 8.52
N ASP A 130 3.37 -14.09 8.93
CA ASP A 130 2.22 -14.28 8.05
C ASP A 130 1.97 -13.05 7.16
N PHE A 131 2.55 -11.89 7.49
CA PHE A 131 2.33 -10.64 6.77
C PHE A 131 3.61 -9.86 6.45
N MET A 132 4.77 -10.51 6.54
CA MET A 132 6.00 -9.92 6.00
C MET A 132 5.81 -9.59 4.51
N PRO A 133 6.30 -8.44 4.02
CA PRO A 133 6.04 -8.01 2.65
C PRO A 133 6.34 -9.06 1.57
N TRP A 134 7.41 -9.83 1.72
CA TRP A 134 7.79 -10.90 0.78
C TRP A 134 6.86 -12.13 0.80
N ASN A 135 6.06 -12.31 1.85
CA ASN A 135 5.11 -13.42 1.97
C ASN A 135 3.71 -13.08 1.44
N VAL A 136 3.39 -11.78 1.33
CA VAL A 136 2.04 -11.31 0.98
C VAL A 136 2.00 -10.42 -0.24
N PHE A 137 3.15 -10.03 -0.81
CA PHE A 137 3.19 -9.15 -1.97
C PHE A 137 4.32 -9.51 -2.95
N ASP A 138 3.96 -9.60 -4.23
CA ASP A 138 4.90 -9.57 -5.35
C ASP A 138 4.52 -8.44 -6.32
N GLY A 139 5.52 -7.64 -6.71
CA GLY A 139 5.29 -6.45 -7.52
C GLY A 139 4.82 -6.75 -8.94
N LYS A 140 5.36 -7.79 -9.61
CA LYS A 140 4.92 -8.15 -10.97
C LYS A 140 3.54 -8.77 -10.93
N LEU A 141 3.30 -9.69 -9.99
CA LEU A 141 2.01 -10.32 -9.82
C LEU A 141 0.92 -9.30 -9.52
N PHE A 142 1.15 -8.38 -8.57
CA PHE A 142 0.20 -7.30 -8.29
C PHE A 142 -0.10 -6.47 -9.54
N HIS A 143 0.94 -6.11 -10.30
CA HIS A 143 0.78 -5.31 -11.50
C HIS A 143 -0.08 -6.02 -12.56
N GLU A 144 0.16 -7.33 -12.79
CA GLU A 144 -0.67 -8.15 -13.67
C GLU A 144 -2.14 -8.16 -13.20
N LYS A 145 -2.39 -8.41 -11.91
CA LYS A 145 -3.76 -8.43 -11.35
C LYS A 145 -4.42 -7.06 -11.40
N TYR A 146 -3.66 -5.99 -11.23
CA TYR A 146 -4.15 -4.62 -11.38
C TYR A 146 -4.62 -4.37 -12.82
N LEU A 147 -3.80 -4.68 -13.83
CA LEU A 147 -4.17 -4.49 -15.24
C LEU A 147 -5.41 -5.32 -15.62
N GLN A 148 -5.54 -6.54 -15.09
CA GLN A 148 -6.73 -7.37 -15.28
C GLN A 148 -7.96 -6.74 -14.62
N SER A 149 -7.83 -6.27 -13.37
CA SER A 149 -8.95 -5.66 -12.67
C SER A 149 -9.38 -4.33 -13.31
N GLU A 150 -8.45 -3.52 -13.80
CA GLU A 150 -8.75 -2.27 -14.50
C GLU A 150 -9.51 -2.52 -15.81
N LYS A 151 -9.16 -3.59 -16.54
CA LYS A 151 -9.88 -4.06 -17.73
C LYS A 151 -11.29 -4.61 -17.41
N GLY A 152 -11.66 -4.71 -16.13
CA GLY A 152 -12.95 -5.24 -15.70
C GLY A 152 -13.04 -6.77 -15.74
N CYS A 153 -11.92 -7.48 -15.65
CA CYS A 153 -11.93 -8.94 -15.56
C CYS A 153 -12.70 -9.42 -14.33
N ALA A 154 -13.45 -10.50 -14.50
CA ALA A 154 -14.21 -11.13 -13.42
C ALA A 154 -13.28 -11.73 -12.35
N ALA A 155 -13.78 -11.88 -11.12
CA ALA A 155 -13.00 -12.36 -9.98
C ALA A 155 -12.38 -13.75 -10.24
N GLU A 156 -13.09 -14.61 -10.96
CA GLU A 156 -12.66 -15.93 -11.42
C GLU A 156 -11.37 -15.85 -12.22
N VAL A 157 -11.23 -14.85 -13.10
CA VAL A 157 -10.03 -14.63 -13.91
C VAL A 157 -8.89 -14.13 -13.01
N LEU A 158 -9.18 -13.17 -12.13
CA LEU A 158 -8.18 -12.59 -11.24
C LEU A 158 -7.49 -13.66 -10.36
N VAL A 159 -8.27 -14.63 -9.87
CA VAL A 159 -7.78 -15.73 -9.01
C VAL A 159 -7.40 -17.00 -9.79
N GLU A 160 -7.20 -16.90 -11.10
CA GLU A 160 -6.68 -17.97 -11.97
C GLU A 160 -7.60 -19.20 -12.03
N GLN A 161 -8.91 -18.97 -12.07
CA GLN A 161 -9.96 -19.99 -12.12
C GLN A 161 -9.94 -20.99 -10.94
N ASN A 162 -9.23 -20.64 -9.86
CA ASN A 162 -9.13 -21.48 -8.69
C ASN A 162 -10.33 -21.24 -7.77
N ARG A 163 -11.23 -22.24 -7.67
CA ARG A 163 -12.46 -22.15 -6.88
C ARG A 163 -12.23 -21.88 -5.38
N SER A 164 -11.19 -22.45 -4.79
CA SER A 164 -10.87 -22.22 -3.37
C SER A 164 -10.49 -20.75 -3.16
N ARG A 165 -9.58 -20.23 -3.99
CA ARG A 165 -9.19 -18.81 -3.95
C ARG A 165 -10.36 -17.88 -4.24
N LEU A 166 -11.29 -18.25 -5.12
CA LEU A 166 -12.48 -17.45 -5.40
C LEU A 166 -13.39 -17.29 -4.17
N THR A 167 -13.63 -18.38 -3.44
CA THR A 167 -14.38 -18.34 -2.17
C THR A 167 -13.69 -17.42 -1.17
N THR A 168 -12.38 -17.58 -0.98
CA THR A 168 -11.60 -16.71 -0.08
C THR A 168 -11.61 -15.26 -0.56
N PHE A 169 -11.49 -15.00 -1.86
CA PHE A 169 -11.55 -13.66 -2.44
C PHE A 169 -12.85 -12.94 -2.08
N HIS A 170 -13.99 -13.61 -2.22
CA HIS A 170 -15.28 -13.03 -1.86
C HIS A 170 -15.41 -12.80 -0.35
N SER A 171 -14.87 -13.71 0.47
CA SER A 171 -14.83 -13.54 1.93
C SER A 171 -14.01 -12.31 2.34
N LEU A 172 -12.75 -12.20 1.87
CA LEU A 172 -11.87 -11.07 2.19
C LEU A 172 -12.43 -9.74 1.68
N LYS A 173 -13.00 -9.72 0.47
CA LYS A 173 -13.67 -8.54 -0.09
C LYS A 173 -14.85 -8.12 0.80
N SER A 174 -15.68 -9.09 1.22
CA SER A 174 -16.84 -8.84 2.08
C SER A 174 -16.43 -8.22 3.42
N VAL A 175 -15.37 -8.73 4.04
CA VAL A 175 -14.82 -8.16 5.28
C VAL A 175 -14.41 -6.71 5.11
N VAL A 176 -13.58 -6.39 4.11
CA VAL A 176 -13.09 -5.02 3.88
C VAL A 176 -14.24 -4.08 3.54
N CYS A 177 -15.17 -4.48 2.66
CA CYS A 177 -16.31 -3.65 2.28
C CYS A 177 -17.25 -3.37 3.47
N LYS A 178 -17.54 -4.39 4.31
CA LYS A 178 -18.39 -4.21 5.50
C LYS A 178 -17.72 -3.28 6.51
N ALA A 179 -16.44 -3.46 6.76
CA ALA A 179 -15.68 -2.61 7.67
C ALA A 179 -15.64 -1.15 7.18
N CYS A 180 -15.44 -0.91 5.89
CA CYS A 180 -15.51 0.43 5.31
C CYS A 180 -16.92 1.03 5.43
N LEU A 181 -17.98 0.27 5.15
CA LEU A 181 -19.36 0.74 5.31
C LEU A 181 -19.69 1.20 6.73
N ARG A 182 -19.11 0.56 7.75
CA ARG A 182 -19.30 0.97 9.15
C ARG A 182 -18.68 2.33 9.47
N GLU A 183 -17.67 2.73 8.71
CA GLU A 183 -17.02 4.04 8.79
C GLU A 183 -17.60 5.05 7.76
N ASP A 184 -18.79 4.78 7.20
CA ASP A 184 -19.45 5.58 6.17
C ASP A 184 -18.64 5.68 4.86
N ARG A 185 -17.86 4.64 4.55
CA ARG A 185 -16.98 4.57 3.37
C ARG A 185 -17.50 3.59 2.33
N HIS A 186 -17.98 4.13 1.22
CA HIS A 186 -18.46 3.35 0.07
C HIS A 186 -17.33 3.10 -0.94
N ILE A 187 -16.89 1.85 -1.07
CA ILE A 187 -15.94 1.45 -2.11
C ILE A 187 -16.69 1.29 -3.43
N VAL A 188 -16.41 2.19 -4.37
CA VAL A 188 -17.10 2.29 -5.65
C VAL A 188 -16.19 1.92 -6.81
N SER A 189 -16.76 1.38 -7.89
CA SER A 189 -16.03 1.07 -9.13
C SER A 189 -15.66 2.36 -9.85
N ARG A 190 -14.46 2.40 -10.45
CA ARG A 190 -14.02 3.54 -11.26
C ARG A 190 -14.93 3.82 -12.46
N GLN A 191 -15.62 2.81 -12.98
CA GLN A 191 -16.55 3.00 -14.09
C GLN A 191 -17.74 3.90 -13.73
N GLN A 192 -18.14 3.92 -12.45
CA GLN A 192 -19.20 4.79 -11.95
C GLN A 192 -18.78 6.26 -11.88
N TRP A 193 -17.46 6.54 -11.83
CA TRP A 193 -16.90 7.90 -11.81
C TRP A 193 -16.62 8.47 -13.20
N ARG A 194 -16.63 7.63 -14.25
CA ARG A 194 -16.54 8.14 -15.62
C ARG A 194 -17.91 8.70 -15.97
N PRO A 195 -18.05 10.03 -16.19
CA PRO A 195 -19.26 10.55 -16.77
C PRO A 195 -19.47 9.81 -18.08
N HIS A 196 -20.67 9.33 -18.34
CA HIS A 196 -21.05 8.91 -19.68
C HIS A 196 -20.90 10.13 -20.60
N HIS A 197 -19.74 10.29 -21.22
CA HIS A 197 -19.59 11.14 -22.39
C HIS A 197 -20.22 10.39 -23.58
N SER A 198 -21.54 10.16 -23.50
CA SER A 198 -22.37 9.93 -24.67
C SER A 198 -22.49 11.28 -25.40
N GLY A 199 -21.51 11.56 -26.25
CA GLY A 199 -21.39 12.86 -26.89
C GLY A 199 -20.64 12.76 -28.21
N ARG A 200 -21.22 12.00 -29.14
CA ARG A 200 -20.97 12.09 -30.58
C ARG A 200 -21.05 13.56 -31.00
N TRP A 201 -19.90 14.22 -31.15
CA TRP A 201 -19.76 15.43 -31.95
C TRP A 201 -18.98 15.06 -33.21
N GLU A 202 -19.69 14.37 -34.10
CA GLU A 202 -19.42 14.44 -35.52
C GLU A 202 -19.65 15.89 -35.95
N ARG A 203 -18.56 16.60 -36.27
CA ARG A 203 -18.66 17.80 -37.09
C ARG A 203 -17.62 17.70 -38.19
N GLN A 204 -18.11 17.35 -39.38
CA GLN A 204 -17.36 17.30 -40.62
C GLN A 204 -16.96 18.73 -41.08
N GLY A 205 -15.65 18.95 -41.24
CA GLY A 205 -14.98 19.80 -42.24
C GLY A 205 -15.08 21.34 -42.15
N PRO A 206 -14.29 22.10 -42.96
CA PRO A 206 -13.22 21.72 -43.88
C PRO A 206 -11.87 22.46 -43.62
N GLY A 207 -10.84 22.13 -44.39
CA GLY A 207 -9.43 22.42 -44.09
C GLY A 207 -8.91 23.84 -44.33
N SER A 208 -7.66 24.06 -43.92
CA SER A 208 -6.74 25.03 -44.51
C SER A 208 -5.31 24.78 -44.00
N HIS A 209 -4.38 24.62 -44.94
CA HIS A 209 -2.95 24.72 -44.68
C HIS A 209 -2.58 26.14 -44.26
N ARG A 210 -1.78 26.31 -43.21
CA ARG A 210 -0.85 27.45 -43.11
C ARG A 210 0.31 27.15 -42.16
N THR A 211 1.49 27.15 -42.76
CA THR A 211 2.79 27.31 -42.11
C THR A 211 2.89 28.72 -41.50
N SER A 212 3.47 28.86 -40.30
CA SER A 212 4.33 29.99 -39.95
C SER A 212 4.99 29.81 -38.58
N SER A 213 6.31 29.89 -38.61
CA SER A 213 7.21 30.23 -37.49
C SER A 213 6.86 31.60 -36.90
N GLY A 214 7.18 31.82 -35.61
CA GLY A 214 7.08 33.12 -34.95
C GLY A 214 7.32 33.07 -33.45
N TYR A 215 8.56 33.34 -33.05
CA TYR A 215 9.01 33.55 -31.66
C TYR A 215 8.21 34.63 -30.91
N SER A 216 7.96 34.41 -29.62
CA SER A 216 7.96 35.46 -28.59
C SER A 216 8.17 34.88 -27.18
N ARG A 217 8.95 35.62 -26.40
CA ARG A 217 9.63 35.28 -25.13
C ARG A 217 8.76 35.57 -23.89
N ALA A 218 9.15 34.87 -22.81
CA ALA A 218 9.08 35.24 -21.38
C ALA A 218 7.69 35.27 -20.73
N GLY A 219 7.47 34.74 -19.53
CA GLY A 219 8.34 34.10 -18.54
C GLY A 219 7.55 33.85 -17.26
N GLN A 220 7.92 32.81 -16.51
CA GLN A 220 8.03 32.76 -15.04
C GLN A 220 8.23 31.29 -14.62
N GLY A 221 9.49 30.96 -14.37
CA GLY A 221 9.92 29.69 -13.81
C GLY A 221 9.73 29.67 -12.29
N GLN A 222 9.08 28.59 -11.84
CA GLN A 222 9.26 27.84 -10.60
C GLN A 222 10.18 28.44 -9.52
N HIS A 223 9.56 28.97 -8.45
CA HIS A 223 10.18 29.51 -7.26
C HIS A 223 9.97 28.57 -6.05
N TRP A 224 10.59 27.39 -6.02
CA TRP A 224 10.48 26.48 -4.87
C TRP A 224 11.78 25.82 -4.40
N ARG A 225 12.94 26.27 -4.87
CA ARG A 225 14.22 25.94 -4.22
C ARG A 225 14.85 27.23 -3.72
N ASN A 226 14.64 27.53 -2.45
CA ASN A 226 15.56 28.29 -1.59
C ASN A 226 14.88 28.59 -0.24
N GLN A 227 14.74 27.58 0.63
CA GLN A 227 14.64 27.80 2.08
C GLN A 227 15.27 26.60 2.80
N GLY A 228 16.54 26.72 3.16
CA GLY A 228 17.24 25.85 4.10
C GLY A 228 17.73 26.71 5.28
N PRO A 229 17.60 26.26 6.55
CA PRO A 229 17.85 27.11 7.70
C PRO A 229 19.31 27.07 8.14
N GLY A 230 19.82 28.23 8.58
CA GLY A 230 20.82 28.30 9.64
C GLY A 230 22.28 28.31 9.21
N SER A 231 22.80 29.52 9.04
CA SER A 231 24.23 29.85 9.05
C SER A 231 24.93 29.36 10.33
N ARG A 232 25.85 28.40 10.18
CA ARG A 232 26.93 28.17 11.14
C ARG A 232 28.25 28.24 10.38
N GLN A 233 29.04 29.25 10.70
CA GLN A 233 30.42 29.39 10.26
C GLN A 233 31.22 28.22 10.88
N HIS A 234 31.91 27.45 10.04
CA HIS A 234 32.91 26.47 10.46
C HIS A 234 34.24 26.92 9.89
N GLU A 235 35.20 27.24 10.75
CA GLU A 235 36.58 27.49 10.36
C GLU A 235 37.24 26.19 9.85
N PRO A 236 38.17 26.24 8.88
CA PRO A 236 38.83 25.05 8.38
C PRO A 236 40.02 24.64 9.25
N GLU A 237 39.90 23.48 9.90
CA GLU A 237 40.99 22.74 10.55
C GLU A 237 42.09 22.36 9.53
N ARG A 238 43.34 22.70 9.86
CA ARG A 238 44.51 22.60 9.00
C ARG A 238 45.17 21.22 9.13
N TRP A 239 44.86 20.30 8.22
CA TRP A 239 45.44 18.95 8.18
C TRP A 239 46.97 19.00 7.96
N LYS A 240 47.74 18.68 9.00
CA LYS A 240 49.20 18.45 8.88
C LYS A 240 49.44 17.05 8.29
N ARG A 241 50.16 17.00 7.16
CA ARG A 241 50.68 15.77 6.56
C ARG A 241 51.84 15.24 7.41
N HIS A 242 51.73 14.01 7.90
CA HIS A 242 52.86 13.26 8.42
C HIS A 242 53.52 12.48 7.26
N SER A 243 54.81 12.73 7.05
CA SER A 243 55.67 11.95 6.15
C SER A 243 56.16 10.69 6.87
N PRO A 244 56.37 9.56 6.16
CA PRO A 244 56.89 8.34 6.76
C PRO A 244 58.42 8.38 6.78
N SER A 245 59.02 8.15 7.95
CA SER A 245 60.46 7.90 8.11
C SER A 245 60.71 6.42 8.41
N SER A 246 61.54 5.83 7.56
CA SER A 246 62.15 4.50 7.61
C SER A 246 63.22 4.32 8.70
N GLY A 247 63.41 3.07 9.16
CA GLY A 247 64.63 2.56 9.86
C GLY A 247 64.27 1.75 11.11
N TRP A 248 64.25 0.41 11.09
CA TRP A 248 65.36 -0.58 11.27
C TRP A 248 66.00 -0.63 12.67
N SER A 249 65.90 -1.84 13.24
CA SER A 249 66.84 -2.55 14.15
C SER A 249 67.05 -2.05 15.58
N SER A 250 66.60 -2.85 16.57
CA SER A 250 67.42 -3.86 17.27
C SER A 250 66.53 -4.80 18.09
#